data_AF-A0A2S7PZP5-F1
#
_entry.id   AF-A0A2S7PZP5-F1
#
_cell.length_a   1.000
_cell.length_b   1.000
_cell.length_c   1.000
_cell.angle_alpha   90.00
_cell.angle_beta   90.00
_cell.angle_gamma   90.00
#
_symmetry.space_group_name_H-M   'P 1'
#
loop_
_entity.id
_entity.type
_entity.pdbx_description
1 polymer ?
#
loop_
_entity_poly.entity_id
_entity_poly.type
_entity_poly.pdbx_seq_one_letter_code
_entity_poly.pdbx_strand_id
1 'polypeptide(L)'
;MDLPAAQPAPPPLHTPTTFPLFPLLPAELRLQIWSHALPSPRTLKVKIDAYSSAHAELLGPFAPIPSIMHVCAESRSVGLSIYRLGLGPALDADGRNFYWDPRVDTVYLPPSAAWTNGVLGEFLGRGEGEGKNGIPENWVNDGFMRVVRHIALPLNVWLARGLYLEPEEGRWLMPWLRRLPELRSVTLLVEPYDQWMGMPDTRVVYYEPLNVPMSQLLGMKPLEIEVGVEEAWEGWVDKEMGNLIDDEGYGSEGDEKDRGNGKGKDEWYIPLVEVLVLGMKKYTPDMWCIKPRTNLDRDDVTGLWEARASREERIARRLRNRWPAELHAVSQWGRMGLEDEEEEGMDEGEGDETGEGEEESEEEEMEMDDDEDEDEDEEDDS
;
A
#
# COMPACT_ATOMS: atom_id res chain seq x y z
N MET A 1 -52.46 57.56 7.28
CA MET A 1 -52.12 56.17 6.94
C MET A 1 -50.99 55.79 7.89
N ASP A 2 -51.34 55.20 9.03
CA ASP A 2 -50.38 54.82 10.07
C ASP A 2 -49.69 53.51 9.65
N LEU A 3 -48.37 53.58 9.51
CA LEU A 3 -47.52 52.42 9.25
C LEU A 3 -47.46 51.56 10.53
N PRO A 4 -47.72 50.25 10.44
CA PRO A 4 -47.68 49.39 11.61
C PRO A 4 -46.24 49.32 12.16
N ALA A 5 -46.13 49.50 13.48
CA ALA A 5 -44.88 49.45 14.22
C ALA A 5 -44.15 48.12 13.95
N ALA A 6 -42.88 48.21 13.55
CA ALA A 6 -42.02 47.07 13.29
C ALA A 6 -41.96 46.18 14.54
N GLN A 7 -42.31 44.90 14.38
CA GLN A 7 -42.18 43.92 15.46
C GLN A 7 -40.69 43.73 15.83
N PRO A 8 -40.36 43.69 17.13
CA PRO A 8 -39.00 43.42 17.58
C PRO A 8 -38.57 42.02 17.14
N ALA A 9 -37.37 41.92 16.58
CA ALA A 9 -36.81 40.65 16.11
C ALA A 9 -36.80 39.61 17.25
N PRO A 10 -37.14 38.33 16.96
CA PRO A 10 -37.10 37.29 17.97
C PRO A 10 -35.68 37.15 18.55
N PRO A 11 -35.55 36.91 19.86
CA PRO A 11 -34.24 36.71 20.48
C PRO A 11 -33.54 35.52 19.80
N PRO A 12 -32.20 35.60 19.60
CA PRO A 12 -31.46 34.51 19.00
C PRO A 12 -31.70 33.24 19.83
N LEU A 13 -32.18 32.17 19.19
CA LEU A 13 -32.33 30.88 19.85
C LEU A 13 -30.92 30.36 20.14
N HIS A 14 -30.51 30.36 21.41
CA HIS A 14 -29.28 29.74 21.85
C HIS A 14 -29.44 28.23 21.64
N THR A 15 -28.92 27.70 20.53
CA THR A 15 -28.79 26.26 20.34
C THR A 15 -27.89 25.74 21.46
N PRO A 16 -28.36 24.82 22.32
CA PRO A 16 -27.52 24.28 23.38
C PRO A 16 -26.27 23.66 22.74
N THR A 17 -25.10 24.17 23.12
CA THR A 17 -23.79 23.71 22.63
C THR A 17 -23.36 22.39 23.25
N THR A 18 -24.13 21.89 24.21
CA THR A 18 -23.87 20.66 24.95
C THR A 18 -25.10 19.76 24.86
N PHE A 19 -24.88 18.46 24.67
CA PHE A 19 -25.92 17.44 24.72
C PHE A 19 -25.96 16.88 26.16
N PRO A 20 -26.77 17.44 27.07
CA PRO A 20 -26.65 17.20 28.51
C PRO A 20 -27.06 15.79 28.93
N LEU A 21 -27.66 15.02 28.01
CA LEU A 21 -28.21 13.69 28.29
C LEU A 21 -27.17 12.57 28.15
N PHE A 22 -26.06 12.79 27.44
CA PHE A 22 -25.07 11.73 27.26
C PHE A 22 -24.51 11.20 28.58
N PRO A 23 -24.10 12.04 29.55
CA PRO A 23 -23.61 11.55 30.85
C PRO A 23 -24.67 10.85 31.70
N LEU A 24 -25.97 11.02 31.40
CA LEU A 24 -27.07 10.37 32.11
C LEU A 24 -27.37 8.96 31.59
N LEU A 25 -26.77 8.57 30.47
CA LEU A 25 -26.88 7.22 29.95
C LEU A 25 -26.12 6.22 30.85
N PRO A 26 -26.65 5.00 31.04
CA PRO A 26 -25.89 3.89 31.62
C PRO A 26 -24.52 3.73 30.96
N ALA A 27 -23.51 3.32 31.75
CA ALA A 27 -22.13 3.24 31.28
C ALA A 27 -21.98 2.32 30.07
N GLU A 28 -22.74 1.23 30.02
CA GLU A 28 -22.75 0.26 28.93
C GLU A 28 -23.16 0.92 27.60
N LEU A 29 -24.20 1.75 27.61
CA LEU A 29 -24.66 2.47 26.42
C LEU A 29 -23.64 3.53 25.99
N ARG A 30 -23.00 4.23 26.94
CA ARG A 30 -21.95 5.20 26.62
C ARG A 30 -20.75 4.53 25.96
N LEU A 31 -20.31 3.38 26.48
CA LEU A 31 -19.23 2.58 25.89
C LEU A 31 -19.60 2.04 24.51
N GLN A 32 -20.84 1.59 24.29
CA GLN A 32 -21.31 1.19 22.96
C GLN A 32 -21.29 2.37 21.98
N ILE A 33 -21.76 3.56 22.40
CA ILE A 33 -21.71 4.76 21.56
C ILE A 33 -20.27 5.10 21.19
N TRP A 34 -19.33 5.04 22.15
CA TRP A 34 -17.91 5.27 21.84
C TRP A 34 -17.33 4.22 20.90
N SER A 35 -17.70 2.94 21.06
CA SER A 35 -17.31 1.88 20.13
C SER A 35 -17.82 2.14 18.71
N HIS A 36 -19.05 2.66 18.56
CA HIS A 36 -19.62 3.03 17.26
C HIS A 36 -19.09 4.36 16.72
N ALA A 37 -18.54 5.22 17.57
CA ALA A 37 -17.91 6.48 17.19
C ALA A 37 -16.47 6.32 16.68
N LEU A 38 -15.92 5.10 16.74
CA LEU A 38 -14.60 4.82 16.17
C LEU A 38 -14.65 5.05 14.65
N PRO A 39 -13.60 5.68 14.08
CA PRO A 39 -13.39 5.73 12.64
C PRO A 39 -13.55 4.35 11.99
N SER A 40 -14.15 4.34 10.80
CA SER A 40 -14.11 3.16 9.94
C SER A 40 -12.66 2.80 9.58
N PRO A 41 -12.39 1.52 9.23
CA PRO A 41 -11.09 1.09 8.70
C PRO A 41 -10.59 2.04 7.62
N ARG A 42 -9.31 2.40 7.69
CA ARG A 42 -8.69 3.36 6.77
C ARG A 42 -7.29 2.92 6.37
N THR A 43 -6.89 3.39 5.20
CA THR A 43 -5.52 3.23 4.70
C THR A 43 -4.67 4.40 5.14
N LEU A 44 -3.61 4.11 5.90
CA LEU A 44 -2.63 5.07 6.34
C LEU A 44 -1.44 5.03 5.38
N LYS A 45 -1.29 6.05 4.55
CA LYS A 45 -0.13 6.18 3.65
C LYS A 45 1.05 6.67 4.46
N VAL A 46 2.04 5.82 4.70
CA VAL A 46 3.20 6.14 5.54
C VAL A 46 4.45 6.20 4.69
N LYS A 47 5.03 7.38 4.55
CA LYS A 47 6.30 7.57 3.86
C LYS A 47 7.44 7.44 4.86
N ILE A 48 8.37 6.54 4.57
CA ILE A 48 9.62 6.40 5.33
C ILE A 48 10.72 7.18 4.61
N ASP A 49 11.49 7.94 5.37
CA ASP A 49 12.63 8.70 4.84
C ASP A 49 13.67 7.73 4.29
N ALA A 50 14.11 7.97 3.06
CA ALA A 50 15.11 7.16 2.40
C ALA A 50 16.49 7.26 3.08
N TYR A 51 16.76 8.33 3.81
CA TYR A 51 18.07 8.59 4.42
C TYR A 51 18.05 8.42 5.94
N SER A 52 16.88 8.16 6.53
CA SER A 52 16.71 8.07 7.98
C SER A 52 15.73 6.96 8.35
N SER A 53 16.26 5.87 8.92
CA SER A 53 15.47 4.82 9.57
C SER A 53 14.82 5.27 10.89
N ALA A 54 14.89 6.56 11.23
CA ALA A 54 14.22 7.14 12.37
C ALA A 54 12.95 7.93 12.00
N HIS A 55 12.69 8.18 10.71
CA HIS A 55 11.67 9.14 10.30
C HIS A 55 10.64 8.50 9.38
N ALA A 56 9.38 8.56 9.80
CA ALA A 56 8.25 8.30 8.93
C ALA A 56 7.19 9.39 9.07
N GLU A 57 6.49 9.65 7.99
CA GLU A 57 5.50 10.69 7.87
C GLU A 57 4.18 10.10 7.36
N LEU A 58 3.09 10.45 8.02
CA LEU A 58 1.75 10.15 7.52
C LEU A 58 1.43 11.12 6.39
N LEU A 59 1.17 10.58 5.21
CA LEU A 59 0.75 11.32 4.03
C LEU A 59 -0.78 11.31 3.92
N GLY A 60 -1.34 12.42 3.46
CA GLY A 60 -2.76 12.55 3.17
C GLY A 60 -3.54 13.39 4.19
N PRO A 61 -4.84 13.61 3.92
CA PRO A 61 -5.70 14.49 4.71
C PRO A 61 -6.21 13.82 6.00
N PHE A 62 -5.36 13.06 6.68
CA PHE A 62 -5.72 12.37 7.92
C PHE A 62 -5.44 13.27 9.11
N ALA A 63 -6.41 13.39 10.01
CA ALA A 63 -6.13 13.93 11.33
C ALA A 63 -5.17 12.96 12.05
N PRO A 64 -3.98 13.42 12.49
CA PRO A 64 -3.04 12.55 13.21
C PRO A 64 -3.65 11.99 14.49
N ILE A 65 -4.60 12.72 15.08
CA ILE A 65 -5.33 12.32 16.28
C ILE A 65 -6.81 12.08 15.91
N PRO A 66 -7.33 10.85 16.09
CA PRO A 66 -8.73 10.52 15.87
C PRO A 66 -9.69 11.41 16.66
N SER A 67 -10.83 11.78 16.07
CA SER A 67 -11.83 12.64 16.69
C SER A 67 -12.28 12.14 18.07
N ILE A 68 -12.41 10.82 18.26
CA ILE A 68 -12.78 10.17 19.53
C ILE A 68 -11.84 10.57 20.69
N MET A 69 -10.57 10.88 20.40
CA MET A 69 -9.58 11.26 21.42
C MET A 69 -9.73 12.72 21.91
N HIS A 70 -10.52 13.52 21.20
CA HIS A 70 -10.75 14.93 21.48
C HIS A 70 -12.09 15.22 22.17
N VAL A 71 -13.03 14.28 22.19
CA VAL A 71 -14.40 14.55 22.68
C VAL A 71 -14.45 14.76 24.19
N CYS A 72 -14.03 13.75 24.97
CA CYS A 72 -14.02 13.81 26.44
C CYS A 72 -13.05 12.77 27.03
N ALA A 73 -12.88 12.75 28.34
CA ALA A 73 -11.96 11.84 29.03
C ALA A 73 -12.33 10.34 28.84
N GLU A 74 -13.62 10.00 28.91
CA GLU A 74 -14.09 8.62 28.69
C GLU A 74 -13.83 8.16 27.26
N SER A 75 -14.22 8.97 26.28
CA SER A 75 -13.98 8.74 24.86
C SER A 75 -12.49 8.54 24.55
N ARG A 76 -11.62 9.34 25.17
CA ARG A 76 -10.16 9.19 25.09
C ARG A 76 -9.67 7.89 25.71
N SER A 77 -10.22 7.48 26.86
CA SER A 77 -9.87 6.20 27.48
C SER A 77 -10.21 5.01 26.56
N VAL A 78 -11.37 5.06 25.91
CA VAL A 78 -11.77 4.06 24.90
C VAL A 78 -10.81 4.11 23.71
N GLY A 79 -10.53 5.30 23.17
CA GLY A 79 -9.59 5.47 22.06
C GLY A 79 -8.19 4.93 22.37
N LEU A 80 -7.61 5.24 23.53
CA LEU A 80 -6.28 4.76 23.93
C LEU A 80 -6.21 3.24 24.16
N SER A 81 -7.33 2.59 24.48
CA SER A 81 -7.35 1.12 24.57
C SER A 81 -7.19 0.43 23.21
N ILE A 82 -7.53 1.16 22.13
CA ILE A 82 -7.61 0.65 20.77
C ILE A 82 -6.43 1.13 19.93
N TYR A 83 -6.22 2.44 19.89
CA TYR A 83 -5.23 3.07 19.04
C TYR A 83 -3.82 2.91 19.60
N ARG A 84 -2.84 2.82 18.70
CA ARG A 84 -1.41 2.86 18.98
C ARG A 84 -0.82 4.14 18.40
N LEU A 85 0.18 4.70 19.09
CA LEU A 85 0.85 5.92 18.69
C LEU A 85 2.06 5.62 17.78
N GLY A 86 2.00 6.05 16.53
CA GLY A 86 3.07 5.85 15.55
C GLY A 86 3.33 4.39 15.19
N LEU A 87 4.34 4.15 14.34
CA LEU A 87 4.80 2.82 13.95
C LEU A 87 5.96 2.29 14.82
N GLY A 88 6.41 3.03 15.83
CA GLY A 88 7.54 2.59 16.64
C GLY A 88 8.00 3.62 17.66
N PRO A 89 8.93 3.24 18.55
CA PRO A 89 9.35 4.06 19.69
C PRO A 89 10.15 5.32 19.31
N ALA A 90 10.54 5.48 18.04
CA ALA A 90 11.50 6.51 17.60
C ALA A 90 10.90 7.67 16.77
N LEU A 91 9.57 7.74 16.60
CA LEU A 91 8.93 8.78 15.77
C LEU A 91 8.93 10.20 16.38
N ASP A 92 9.48 10.36 17.59
CA ASP A 92 9.20 11.51 18.46
C ASP A 92 10.14 12.73 18.31
N ALA A 93 11.20 12.68 17.50
CA ALA A 93 12.08 13.85 17.39
C ALA A 93 11.34 15.08 16.79
N ASP A 94 10.41 14.84 15.87
CA ASP A 94 9.73 15.89 15.10
C ASP A 94 8.26 16.11 15.51
N GLY A 95 7.74 15.34 16.47
CA GLY A 95 6.36 15.46 16.95
C GLY A 95 5.27 15.07 15.93
N ARG A 96 5.62 14.37 14.85
CA ARG A 96 4.70 13.93 13.78
C ARG A 96 4.06 12.57 14.08
N ASN A 97 3.63 12.38 15.32
CA ASN A 97 2.95 11.17 15.71
C ASN A 97 1.51 11.14 15.21
N PHE A 98 1.08 9.96 14.80
CA PHE A 98 -0.30 9.68 14.45
C PHE A 98 -0.80 8.44 15.18
N TYR A 99 -2.09 8.41 15.48
CA TYR A 99 -2.73 7.24 16.08
C TYR A 99 -3.33 6.35 14.99
N TRP A 100 -3.20 5.03 15.15
CA TRP A 100 -3.76 4.03 14.24
C TRP A 100 -4.27 2.79 14.99
N ASP A 101 -5.30 2.13 14.47
CA ASP A 101 -5.82 0.89 15.06
C ASP A 101 -5.20 -0.32 14.33
N PRO A 102 -4.25 -1.05 14.95
CA PRO A 102 -3.57 -2.15 14.29
C PRO A 102 -4.48 -3.28 13.84
N ARG A 103 -5.70 -3.36 14.38
CA ARG A 103 -6.64 -4.44 14.09
C ARG A 103 -7.43 -4.23 12.80
N VAL A 104 -7.53 -2.99 12.33
CA VAL A 104 -8.41 -2.64 11.19
C VAL A 104 -7.80 -1.62 10.23
N ASP A 105 -6.85 -0.79 10.66
CA ASP A 105 -6.18 0.16 9.77
C ASP A 105 -5.15 -0.59 8.90
N THR A 106 -5.14 -0.28 7.60
CA THR A 106 -4.16 -0.81 6.65
C THR A 106 -3.02 0.18 6.50
N VAL A 107 -1.78 -0.26 6.74
CA VAL A 107 -0.60 0.59 6.56
C VAL A 107 -0.08 0.45 5.14
N TYR A 108 -0.27 1.50 4.34
CA TYR A 108 0.24 1.58 2.98
C TYR A 108 1.65 2.16 2.96
N LEU A 109 2.60 1.38 2.49
CA LEU A 109 4.00 1.78 2.33
C LEU A 109 4.23 2.11 0.84
N PRO A 110 4.17 3.38 0.41
CA PRO A 110 4.35 3.73 -0.99
C PRO A 110 5.78 3.44 -1.47
N PRO A 111 6.01 3.43 -2.79
CA PRO A 111 7.36 3.31 -3.33
C PRO A 111 8.26 4.39 -2.73
N SER A 112 9.44 3.99 -2.26
CA SER A 112 10.44 4.90 -1.69
C SER A 112 11.81 4.31 -1.90
N ALA A 113 12.84 5.14 -2.02
CA ALA A 113 14.23 4.68 -2.05
C ALA A 113 14.61 3.92 -0.75
N ALA A 114 13.84 4.08 0.33
CA ALA A 114 13.95 3.29 1.56
C ALA A 114 13.82 1.77 1.34
N TRP A 115 13.12 1.35 0.28
CA TRP A 115 12.93 -0.06 -0.06
C TRP A 115 14.21 -0.71 -0.58
N THR A 116 14.98 0.02 -1.38
CA THR A 116 16.14 -0.52 -2.09
C THR A 116 17.43 -0.42 -1.29
N ASN A 117 17.51 0.50 -0.32
CA ASN A 117 18.73 0.73 0.46
C ASN A 117 18.70 0.10 1.86
N GLY A 118 17.73 -0.78 2.15
CA GLY A 118 17.61 -1.48 3.43
C GLY A 118 17.03 -0.63 4.58
N VAL A 119 16.87 0.68 4.40
CA VAL A 119 16.38 1.60 5.46
C VAL A 119 14.97 1.25 5.92
N LEU A 120 14.12 0.73 5.02
CA LEU A 120 12.80 0.21 5.39
C LEU A 120 12.90 -0.94 6.38
N GLY A 121 13.79 -1.90 6.11
CA GLY A 121 14.03 -3.04 6.99
C GLY A 121 14.54 -2.59 8.36
N GLU A 122 15.47 -1.64 8.40
CA GLU A 122 15.96 -1.05 9.65
C GLU A 122 14.87 -0.29 10.42
N PHE A 123 14.08 0.54 9.73
CA PHE A 123 13.03 1.34 10.34
C PHE A 123 12.01 0.45 11.05
N LEU A 124 11.63 -0.64 10.40
CA LEU A 124 10.63 -1.56 10.92
C LEU A 124 11.22 -2.56 11.92
N GLY A 125 12.46 -2.99 11.73
CA GLY A 125 13.18 -3.94 12.59
C GLY A 125 13.76 -3.33 13.88
N ARG A 126 13.64 -2.01 14.09
CA ARG A 126 14.25 -1.27 15.22
C ARG A 126 13.81 -1.67 16.64
N GLY A 127 13.04 -2.75 16.80
CA GLY A 127 12.66 -3.34 18.09
C GLY A 127 13.40 -4.63 18.46
N GLU A 128 14.20 -5.20 17.57
CA GLU A 128 14.88 -6.48 17.80
C GLU A 128 16.37 -6.26 18.08
N GLY A 129 16.74 -6.16 19.37
CA GLY A 129 18.08 -6.57 19.81
C GLY A 129 19.10 -5.52 20.25
N GLU A 130 18.92 -4.23 20.03
CA GLU A 130 19.87 -3.23 20.58
C GLU A 130 19.19 -2.25 21.53
N GLY A 131 19.33 -2.52 22.83
CA GLY A 131 18.94 -1.60 23.89
C GLY A 131 19.67 -0.27 23.76
N LYS A 132 18.98 0.78 23.30
CA LYS A 132 19.44 2.17 23.45
C LYS A 132 18.27 3.08 23.79
N ASN A 133 18.45 3.81 24.91
CA ASN A 133 17.80 5.06 25.30
C ASN A 133 16.64 5.06 26.31
N GLY A 134 16.63 4.16 27.31
CA GLY A 134 15.92 4.44 28.58
C GLY A 134 14.41 4.70 28.48
N ILE A 135 13.76 4.32 27.37
CA ILE A 135 12.31 4.32 27.23
C ILE A 135 11.81 3.08 27.97
N PRO A 136 10.89 3.22 28.95
CA PRO A 136 10.32 2.08 29.67
C PRO A 136 9.73 1.04 28.70
N GLU A 137 9.97 -0.26 28.94
CA GLU A 137 9.48 -1.39 28.12
C GLU A 137 7.96 -1.32 27.83
N ASN A 138 7.19 -0.75 28.75
CA ASN A 138 5.73 -0.59 28.62
C ASN A 138 5.30 0.65 27.81
N TRP A 139 6.24 1.51 27.40
CA TRP A 139 6.02 2.70 26.58
C TRP A 139 6.53 2.51 25.15
N VAL A 140 7.42 1.53 24.96
CA VAL A 140 7.72 1.00 23.65
C VAL A 140 6.45 0.25 23.23
N ASN A 141 5.66 0.81 22.30
CA ASN A 141 4.75 -0.03 21.52
C ASN A 141 5.57 -1.25 21.11
N ASP A 142 4.98 -2.46 21.14
CA ASP A 142 5.60 -3.75 20.81
C ASP A 142 6.35 -3.82 19.46
N GLY A 143 6.56 -2.69 18.77
CA GLY A 143 7.05 -2.53 17.43
C GLY A 143 5.86 -2.60 16.49
N PHE A 144 5.87 -1.79 15.43
CA PHE A 144 4.94 -1.99 14.32
C PHE A 144 4.86 -3.45 13.89
N MET A 145 6.02 -4.12 13.85
CA MET A 145 6.13 -5.50 13.41
C MET A 145 5.23 -6.46 14.17
N ARG A 146 5.11 -6.30 15.50
CA ARG A 146 4.37 -7.24 16.34
C ARG A 146 2.86 -7.06 16.31
N VAL A 147 2.36 -5.92 15.86
CA VAL A 147 0.93 -5.59 15.97
C VAL A 147 0.25 -5.37 14.64
N VAL A 148 0.99 -5.08 13.57
CA VAL A 148 0.39 -4.81 12.27
C VAL A 148 -0.30 -6.05 11.72
N ARG A 149 -1.57 -5.88 11.34
CA ARG A 149 -2.38 -6.96 10.75
C ARG A 149 -2.62 -6.78 9.26
N HIS A 150 -2.58 -5.55 8.78
CA HIS A 150 -2.96 -5.21 7.42
C HIS A 150 -1.91 -4.26 6.84
N ILE A 151 -1.22 -4.71 5.80
CA ILE A 151 -0.29 -3.87 5.05
C ILE A 151 -0.76 -3.75 3.61
N ALA A 152 -0.41 -2.64 2.98
CA ALA A 152 -0.54 -2.48 1.54
C ALA A 152 0.82 -2.09 0.95
N LEU A 153 1.14 -2.66 -0.20
CA LEU A 153 2.41 -2.47 -0.89
C LEU A 153 2.16 -2.16 -2.37
N PRO A 154 2.96 -1.30 -3.01
CA PRO A 154 2.84 -1.01 -4.43
C PRO A 154 3.32 -2.20 -5.25
N LEU A 155 2.44 -2.73 -6.09
CA LEU A 155 2.75 -3.81 -7.02
C LEU A 155 3.47 -3.22 -8.24
N ASN A 156 4.80 -3.26 -8.19
CA ASN A 156 5.67 -2.98 -9.32
C ASN A 156 6.53 -4.21 -9.66
N VAL A 157 7.26 -4.16 -10.78
CA VAL A 157 8.10 -5.29 -11.24
C VAL A 157 9.11 -5.73 -10.18
N TRP A 158 9.67 -4.80 -9.42
CA TRP A 158 10.67 -5.12 -8.40
C TRP A 158 10.05 -5.86 -7.20
N LEU A 159 8.87 -5.43 -6.75
CA LEU A 159 8.10 -6.14 -5.72
C LEU A 159 7.65 -7.51 -6.22
N ALA A 160 7.20 -7.60 -7.47
CA ALA A 160 6.82 -8.86 -8.10
C ALA A 160 8.01 -9.84 -8.16
N ARG A 161 9.21 -9.36 -8.49
CA ARG A 161 10.48 -10.11 -8.39
C ARG A 161 10.74 -10.60 -6.96
N GLY A 162 10.65 -9.72 -5.97
CA GLY A 162 10.84 -10.09 -4.57
C GLY A 162 9.79 -11.03 -3.98
N LEU A 163 8.63 -11.18 -4.63
CA LEU A 163 7.53 -12.02 -4.18
C LEU A 163 7.47 -13.38 -4.88
N TYR A 164 7.43 -13.39 -6.21
CA TYR A 164 7.06 -14.59 -6.97
C TYR A 164 7.78 -14.75 -8.31
N LEU A 165 8.27 -13.67 -8.96
CA LEU A 165 8.94 -13.79 -10.26
C LEU A 165 10.37 -14.32 -10.17
N GLU A 166 11.10 -14.08 -9.07
CA GLU A 166 12.43 -14.64 -8.89
C GLU A 166 12.38 -16.08 -8.36
N PRO A 167 13.46 -16.87 -8.59
CA PRO A 167 13.70 -18.10 -7.86
C PRO A 167 13.64 -17.85 -6.36
N GLU A 168 13.36 -18.90 -5.60
CA GLU A 168 13.08 -18.81 -4.17
C GLU A 168 14.16 -18.05 -3.37
N GLU A 169 15.44 -18.24 -3.72
CA GLU A 169 16.59 -17.57 -3.09
C GLU A 169 16.58 -16.04 -3.27
N GLY A 170 15.95 -15.55 -4.35
CA GLY A 170 15.81 -14.12 -4.65
C GLY A 170 14.58 -13.46 -4.01
N ARG A 171 13.69 -14.23 -3.37
CA ARG A 171 12.42 -13.74 -2.80
C ARG A 171 12.60 -13.08 -1.44
N TRP A 172 13.32 -11.97 -1.42
CA TRP A 172 13.68 -11.25 -0.19
C TRP A 172 12.47 -10.74 0.63
N LEU A 173 11.28 -10.58 0.01
CA LEU A 173 10.12 -10.03 0.70
C LEU A 173 9.45 -11.05 1.63
N MET A 174 9.49 -12.35 1.30
CA MET A 174 8.85 -13.39 2.12
C MET A 174 9.46 -13.50 3.53
N PRO A 175 10.80 -13.60 3.69
CA PRO A 175 11.42 -13.58 5.02
C PRO A 175 11.11 -12.30 5.82
N TRP A 176 10.92 -11.16 5.14
CA TRP A 176 10.56 -9.91 5.79
C TRP A 176 9.11 -9.92 6.29
N LEU A 177 8.15 -10.41 5.49
CA LEU A 177 6.74 -10.52 5.90
C LEU A 177 6.56 -11.47 7.09
N ARG A 178 7.37 -12.53 7.19
CA ARG A 178 7.33 -13.47 8.33
C ARG A 178 7.68 -12.82 9.67
N ARG A 179 8.41 -11.70 9.67
CA ARG A 179 8.69 -10.94 10.90
C ARG A 179 7.45 -10.21 11.45
N LEU A 180 6.32 -10.32 10.76
CA LEU A 180 5.02 -9.77 11.17
C LEU A 180 4.13 -10.92 11.71
N PRO A 181 4.23 -11.28 13.01
CA PRO A 181 3.51 -12.43 13.56
C PRO A 181 1.98 -12.25 13.56
N GLU A 182 1.50 -11.01 13.60
CA GLU A 182 0.06 -10.69 13.59
C GLU A 182 -0.49 -10.39 12.19
N LEU A 183 0.33 -10.54 11.14
CA LEU A 183 -0.09 -10.20 9.78
C LEU A 183 -1.25 -11.10 9.33
N ARG A 184 -2.34 -10.46 8.91
CA ARG A 184 -3.56 -11.12 8.43
C ARG A 184 -3.84 -10.86 6.97
N SER A 185 -3.43 -9.71 6.43
CA SER A 185 -3.56 -9.44 5.01
C SER A 185 -2.43 -8.59 4.43
N VAL A 186 -2.12 -8.88 3.17
CA VAL A 186 -1.19 -8.13 2.32
C VAL A 186 -1.96 -7.69 1.07
N THR A 187 -2.17 -6.39 0.94
CA THR A 187 -2.83 -5.81 -0.23
C THR A 187 -1.78 -5.32 -1.23
N LEU A 188 -1.74 -5.91 -2.42
CA LEU A 188 -0.87 -5.52 -3.53
C LEU A 188 -1.57 -4.48 -4.40
N LEU A 189 -1.01 -3.28 -4.47
CA LEU A 189 -1.62 -2.13 -5.12
C LEU A 189 -1.03 -1.87 -6.49
N VAL A 190 -1.81 -2.12 -7.53
CA VAL A 190 -1.49 -1.70 -8.89
C VAL A 190 -1.66 -0.17 -8.95
N GLU A 191 -0.54 0.54 -8.88
CA GLU A 191 -0.52 1.99 -9.02
C GLU A 191 -0.56 2.34 -10.52
N PRO A 192 -1.43 3.26 -10.95
CA PRO A 192 -1.53 3.60 -12.37
C PRO A 192 -0.30 4.34 -12.92
N TYR A 193 0.52 5.06 -12.11
CA TYR A 193 1.76 5.72 -12.57
C TYR A 193 2.66 6.20 -11.40
N ASP A 194 3.99 6.09 -11.54
CA ASP A 194 5.01 6.60 -10.59
C ASP A 194 4.91 8.11 -10.27
N GLN A 195 4.33 8.90 -11.18
CA GLN A 195 4.24 10.37 -11.04
C GLN A 195 3.14 10.83 -10.07
N TRP A 196 2.35 9.91 -9.50
CA TRP A 196 1.28 10.20 -8.54
C TRP A 196 1.82 10.61 -7.16
N MET A 197 3.11 10.35 -6.92
CA MET A 197 3.86 10.63 -5.69
C MET A 197 3.96 12.13 -5.32
N GLY A 198 3.57 13.05 -6.20
CA GLY A 198 3.60 14.49 -5.94
C GLY A 198 2.31 15.12 -5.42
N MET A 199 1.18 14.39 -5.36
CA MET A 199 -0.10 14.96 -4.91
C MET A 199 -0.41 14.59 -3.45
N PRO A 200 -0.14 15.48 -2.47
CA PRO A 200 -0.24 15.17 -1.04
C PRO A 200 -1.66 14.90 -0.55
N ASP A 201 -2.70 15.37 -1.26
CA ASP A 201 -4.08 15.44 -0.72
C ASP A 201 -5.08 14.48 -1.37
N THR A 202 -4.62 13.45 -2.07
CA THR A 202 -5.54 12.52 -2.75
C THR A 202 -5.95 11.38 -1.82
N ARG A 203 -7.26 11.24 -1.60
CA ARG A 203 -7.81 10.07 -0.91
C ARG A 203 -7.62 8.85 -1.80
N VAL A 204 -6.95 7.83 -1.25
CA VAL A 204 -6.82 6.51 -1.86
C VAL A 204 -8.20 5.84 -1.90
N VAL A 205 -8.61 5.36 -3.08
CA VAL A 205 -9.79 4.52 -3.25
C VAL A 205 -9.38 3.27 -4.01
N TYR A 206 -9.73 2.13 -3.44
CA TYR A 206 -9.46 0.83 -4.05
C TYR A 206 -10.57 0.44 -5.00
N TYR A 207 -10.18 -0.19 -6.09
CA TYR A 207 -11.07 -0.84 -7.03
C TYR A 207 -10.57 -2.26 -7.24
N GLU A 208 -11.50 -3.19 -7.42
CA GLU A 208 -11.14 -4.53 -7.89
C GLU A 208 -10.52 -4.42 -9.29
N PRO A 209 -9.37 -5.07 -9.53
CA PRO A 209 -8.75 -5.08 -10.84
C PRO A 209 -9.68 -5.72 -11.88
N LEU A 210 -9.66 -5.17 -13.10
CA LEU A 210 -10.09 -5.95 -14.25
C LEU A 210 -9.03 -7.02 -14.51
N ASN A 211 -9.44 -8.26 -14.79
CA ASN A 211 -8.52 -9.36 -15.05
C ASN A 211 -7.91 -9.31 -16.47
N VAL A 212 -7.23 -8.22 -16.79
CA VAL A 212 -6.67 -7.90 -18.12
C VAL A 212 -5.14 -7.83 -18.00
N PRO A 213 -4.39 -8.30 -19.02
CA PRO A 213 -2.93 -8.20 -19.07
C PRO A 213 -2.42 -6.79 -18.78
N MET A 214 -1.49 -6.66 -17.82
CA MET A 214 -0.89 -5.39 -17.45
C MET A 214 0.52 -5.28 -18.02
N SER A 215 0.75 -4.35 -18.95
CA SER A 215 2.07 -4.14 -19.58
C SER A 215 3.17 -3.83 -18.56
N GLN A 216 2.85 -3.07 -17.51
CA GLN A 216 3.77 -2.75 -16.41
C GLN A 216 4.17 -3.96 -15.56
N LEU A 217 3.46 -5.08 -15.67
CA LEU A 217 3.72 -6.33 -14.96
C LEU A 217 3.92 -7.46 -15.97
N LEU A 218 4.65 -7.16 -17.05
CA LEU A 218 5.07 -8.13 -18.08
C LEU A 218 3.91 -8.88 -18.75
N GLY A 219 2.74 -8.24 -18.84
CA GLY A 219 1.54 -8.83 -19.44
C GLY A 219 0.78 -9.76 -18.49
N MET A 220 1.20 -9.92 -17.25
CA MET A 220 0.45 -10.71 -16.27
C MET A 220 -0.90 -10.08 -15.95
N LYS A 221 -1.89 -10.94 -15.74
CA LYS A 221 -3.21 -10.55 -15.26
C LYS A 221 -3.23 -10.53 -13.73
N PRO A 222 -4.04 -9.67 -13.09
CA PRO A 222 -4.16 -9.61 -11.63
C PRO A 222 -4.43 -10.96 -10.94
N LEU A 223 -5.29 -11.81 -11.52
CA LEU A 223 -5.56 -13.15 -10.96
C LEU A 223 -4.34 -14.08 -11.04
N GLU A 224 -3.56 -14.00 -12.12
CA GLU A 224 -2.33 -14.78 -12.28
C GLU A 224 -1.28 -14.36 -11.24
N ILE A 225 -1.28 -13.08 -10.85
CA ILE A 225 -0.40 -12.55 -9.80
C ILE A 225 -0.86 -13.02 -8.43
N GLU A 226 -2.17 -12.97 -8.14
CA GLU A 226 -2.73 -13.45 -6.88
C GLU A 226 -2.37 -14.93 -6.65
N VAL A 227 -2.67 -15.78 -7.64
CA VAL A 227 -2.31 -17.21 -7.61
C VAL A 227 -0.80 -17.40 -7.46
N GLY A 228 0.02 -16.66 -8.23
CA GLY A 228 1.48 -16.79 -8.15
C GLY A 228 2.06 -16.39 -6.78
N VAL A 229 1.46 -15.42 -6.10
CA VAL A 229 1.86 -15.02 -4.74
C VAL A 229 1.41 -16.07 -3.71
N GLU A 230 0.19 -16.61 -3.84
CA GLU A 230 -0.31 -17.68 -2.98
C GLU A 230 0.56 -18.94 -3.09
N GLU A 231 0.84 -19.40 -4.31
CA GLU A 231 1.72 -20.55 -4.57
C GLU A 231 3.15 -20.30 -4.02
N ALA A 232 3.67 -19.08 -4.20
CA ALA A 232 4.97 -18.70 -3.65
C ALA A 232 4.99 -18.76 -2.11
N TRP A 233 3.87 -18.46 -1.47
CA TRP A 233 3.72 -18.51 -0.02
C TRP A 233 3.64 -19.94 0.50
N GLU A 234 2.78 -20.75 -0.10
CA GLU A 234 2.60 -22.17 0.26
C GLU A 234 3.91 -22.94 0.10
N GLY A 235 4.58 -22.79 -1.04
CA GLY A 235 5.86 -23.48 -1.28
C GLY A 235 6.95 -23.09 -0.28
N TRP A 236 6.96 -21.84 0.17
CA TRP A 236 7.90 -21.38 1.18
C TRP A 236 7.57 -21.94 2.58
N VAL A 237 6.29 -21.96 2.95
CA VAL A 237 5.82 -22.53 4.24
C VAL A 237 6.16 -24.02 4.33
N ASP A 238 5.91 -24.78 3.27
CA ASP A 238 6.16 -26.23 3.23
C ASP A 238 7.65 -26.55 3.44
N LYS A 239 8.54 -25.81 2.77
CA LYS A 239 9.98 -26.00 2.91
C LYS A 239 10.47 -25.69 4.31
N GLU A 240 10.00 -24.59 4.89
CA GLU A 240 10.42 -24.18 6.22
C GLU A 240 9.90 -25.13 7.31
N MET A 241 8.66 -25.60 7.17
CA MET A 241 8.09 -26.60 8.08
C MET A 241 8.77 -27.96 7.90
N GLY A 242 9.18 -28.31 6.67
CA GLY A 242 10.01 -29.49 6.39
C GLY A 242 11.35 -29.45 7.11
N ASN A 243 12.07 -28.32 7.04
CA ASN A 243 13.35 -28.12 7.71
C ASN A 243 13.28 -28.30 9.23
N LEU A 244 12.14 -27.93 9.86
CA LEU A 244 11.95 -28.10 11.30
C LEU A 244 11.75 -29.56 11.73
N ILE A 245 11.24 -30.42 10.84
CA ILE A 245 10.99 -31.83 11.14
C ILE A 245 12.30 -32.64 11.09
N ASP A 246 13.20 -32.30 10.17
CA ASP A 246 14.45 -33.03 9.97
C ASP A 246 15.48 -32.79 11.09
N ASP A 247 15.42 -31.64 11.78
CA ASP A 247 16.36 -31.28 12.87
C ASP A 247 15.99 -31.93 14.23
N GLU A 248 14.76 -32.44 14.41
CA GLU A 248 14.37 -33.20 15.62
C GLU A 248 14.83 -34.68 15.59
N GLY A 249 15.46 -35.14 14.50
CA GLY A 249 15.69 -36.56 14.22
C GLY A 249 16.92 -37.24 14.83
N TYR A 250 17.93 -36.52 15.34
CA TYR A 250 19.19 -37.13 15.75
C TYR A 250 19.79 -36.48 17.02
N GLY A 251 19.18 -36.73 18.18
CA GLY A 251 19.62 -36.10 19.43
C GLY A 251 19.30 -36.88 20.71
N SER A 252 19.93 -38.05 20.85
CA SER A 252 20.38 -38.66 22.11
C SER A 252 19.36 -38.91 23.25
N GLU A 253 19.14 -40.19 23.55
CA GLU A 253 18.79 -40.68 24.88
C GLU A 253 19.75 -40.05 25.93
N GLY A 254 19.26 -39.17 26.79
CA GLY A 254 20.08 -38.62 27.87
C GLY A 254 19.48 -37.39 28.55
N ASP A 255 19.02 -37.57 29.78
CA ASP A 255 18.66 -36.54 30.76
C ASP A 255 17.36 -35.75 30.53
N GLU A 256 16.28 -36.50 30.71
CA GLU A 256 14.94 -36.06 31.10
C GLU A 256 14.97 -35.46 32.53
N LYS A 257 15.21 -34.15 32.66
CA LYS A 257 14.72 -33.35 33.81
C LYS A 257 14.86 -31.85 33.54
N ASP A 258 13.75 -31.15 33.77
CA ASP A 258 13.59 -29.70 33.80
C ASP A 258 13.59 -28.95 32.46
N ARG A 259 12.50 -29.13 31.69
CA ARG A 259 12.03 -28.11 30.73
C ARG A 259 10.59 -27.71 31.02
N GLY A 260 10.43 -26.93 32.09
CA GLY A 260 9.23 -26.14 32.32
C GLY A 260 9.22 -24.91 31.42
N ASN A 261 8.04 -24.62 30.87
CA ASN A 261 7.68 -23.43 30.09
C ASN A 261 7.89 -23.56 28.57
N GLY A 262 7.03 -24.39 27.96
CA GLY A 262 6.78 -24.36 26.53
C GLY A 262 6.28 -22.99 26.11
N LYS A 263 7.15 -22.21 25.46
CA LYS A 263 6.69 -21.21 24.50
C LYS A 263 5.84 -21.97 23.48
N GLY A 264 4.56 -21.61 23.37
CA GLY A 264 3.69 -22.17 22.36
C GLY A 264 4.39 -22.09 21.01
N LYS A 265 4.31 -23.16 20.21
CA LYS A 265 4.58 -23.05 18.78
C LYS A 265 3.56 -22.04 18.27
N ASP A 266 3.97 -20.78 18.13
CA ASP A 266 3.11 -19.72 17.63
C ASP A 266 2.73 -20.12 16.21
N GLU A 267 1.48 -20.55 16.05
CA GLU A 267 0.91 -20.97 14.78
C GLU A 267 0.82 -19.73 13.89
N TRP A 268 1.75 -19.60 12.96
CA TRP A 268 1.75 -18.50 12.02
C TRP A 268 0.80 -18.84 10.86
N TYR A 269 -0.18 -17.97 10.62
CA TYR A 269 -1.18 -18.15 9.58
C TYR A 269 -0.74 -17.46 8.29
N ILE A 270 -1.04 -18.10 7.15
CA ILE A 270 -0.86 -17.49 5.82
C ILE A 270 -1.78 -16.26 5.74
N PRO A 271 -1.26 -15.06 5.49
CA PRO A 271 -2.06 -13.86 5.34
C PRO A 271 -2.85 -13.91 4.04
N LEU A 272 -4.05 -13.33 4.06
CA LEU A 272 -4.86 -13.11 2.87
C LEU A 272 -4.12 -12.15 1.92
N VAL A 273 -3.93 -12.57 0.68
CA VAL A 273 -3.35 -11.72 -0.37
C VAL A 273 -4.50 -11.14 -1.19
N GLU A 274 -4.51 -9.81 -1.36
CA GLU A 274 -5.51 -9.14 -2.19
C GLU A 274 -4.80 -8.27 -3.21
N VAL A 275 -5.10 -8.42 -4.50
CA VAL A 275 -4.61 -7.51 -5.55
C VAL A 275 -5.68 -6.46 -5.83
N LEU A 276 -5.37 -5.18 -5.57
CA LEU A 276 -6.28 -4.06 -5.80
C LEU A 276 -5.67 -3.04 -6.77
N VAL A 277 -6.52 -2.36 -7.53
CA VAL A 277 -6.11 -1.22 -8.36
C VAL A 277 -6.40 0.07 -7.62
N LEU A 278 -5.40 0.95 -7.55
CA LEU A 278 -5.62 2.30 -7.07
C LEU A 278 -6.37 3.12 -8.12
N GLY A 279 -7.56 3.58 -7.77
CA GLY A 279 -8.26 4.59 -8.55
C GLY A 279 -8.50 5.86 -7.76
N MET A 280 -8.65 6.98 -8.45
CA MET A 280 -9.10 8.22 -7.81
C MET A 280 -10.62 8.29 -7.85
N LYS A 281 -11.27 8.48 -6.70
CA LYS A 281 -12.64 9.01 -6.73
C LYS A 281 -12.55 10.41 -7.30
N LYS A 282 -13.14 10.58 -8.50
CA LYS A 282 -13.32 11.81 -9.29
C LYS A 282 -12.79 13.04 -8.55
N TYR A 283 -11.60 13.52 -8.92
CA TYR A 283 -11.17 14.87 -8.58
C TYR A 283 -12.23 15.80 -9.18
N THR A 284 -13.23 16.19 -8.38
CA THR A 284 -13.99 17.40 -8.65
C THR A 284 -13.02 18.51 -8.29
N PRO A 285 -12.39 19.19 -9.26
CA PRO A 285 -11.67 20.41 -8.93
C PRO A 285 -12.65 21.26 -8.13
N ASP A 286 -12.25 21.63 -6.91
CA ASP A 286 -13.00 22.66 -6.20
C ASP A 286 -13.16 23.81 -7.19
N MET A 287 -14.40 24.25 -7.39
CA MET A 287 -14.76 25.39 -8.25
C MET A 287 -14.06 26.71 -7.86
N TRP A 288 -13.14 26.66 -6.90
CA TRP A 288 -12.49 27.76 -6.20
C TRP A 288 -10.96 27.73 -6.28
N CYS A 289 -10.36 26.97 -7.20
CA CYS A 289 -8.91 27.09 -7.49
C CYS A 289 -8.54 28.42 -8.20
N ILE A 290 -9.37 29.45 -8.12
CA ILE A 290 -9.01 30.83 -8.44
C ILE A 290 -8.51 31.49 -7.15
N LYS A 291 -7.25 31.26 -6.78
CA LYS A 291 -6.60 32.09 -5.77
C LYS A 291 -6.11 33.38 -6.44
N PRO A 292 -6.50 34.58 -5.97
CA PRO A 292 -5.92 35.82 -6.46
C PRO A 292 -4.42 35.83 -6.14
N ARG A 293 -3.58 36.11 -7.14
CA ARG A 293 -2.19 36.49 -6.89
C ARG A 293 -2.21 37.85 -6.20
N THR A 294 -1.89 37.91 -4.91
CA THR A 294 -1.58 39.16 -4.21
C THR A 294 -0.17 39.60 -4.56
N ASN A 295 0.06 39.95 -5.83
CA ASN A 295 1.15 40.86 -6.20
C ASN A 295 0.49 42.11 -6.80
N LEU A 296 -0.08 42.90 -5.90
CA LEU A 296 -0.38 44.31 -6.16
C LEU A 296 0.95 45.05 -6.15
N ASP A 297 1.47 45.28 -7.36
CA ASP A 297 2.17 46.51 -7.72
C ASP A 297 2.20 46.58 -9.25
N ARG A 298 1.09 47.04 -9.83
CA ARG A 298 1.04 47.82 -11.07
C ARG A 298 -0.39 48.20 -11.43
N ASP A 299 -0.62 49.51 -11.45
CA ASP A 299 -1.84 50.19 -11.89
C ASP A 299 -2.05 50.09 -13.40
N ASP A 300 -2.36 48.91 -13.93
CA ASP A 300 -2.92 48.79 -15.27
C ASP A 300 -4.04 47.74 -15.30
N VAL A 301 -5.23 48.23 -14.98
CA VAL A 301 -6.52 47.56 -15.19
C VAL A 301 -6.85 47.62 -16.68
N THR A 302 -6.60 46.55 -17.41
CA THR A 302 -7.52 46.10 -18.48
C THR A 302 -7.67 44.59 -18.37
N GLY A 303 -8.90 44.16 -18.09
CA GLY A 303 -9.22 42.78 -17.79
C GLY A 303 -9.02 41.87 -19.00
N LEU A 304 -8.17 40.87 -18.83
CA LEU A 304 -8.33 39.56 -19.43
C LEU A 304 -8.00 38.52 -18.36
N TRP A 305 -9.04 37.89 -17.82
CA TRP A 305 -8.89 36.69 -17.00
C TRP A 305 -8.52 35.54 -17.91
N GLU A 306 -7.23 35.28 -18.13
CA GLU A 306 -6.81 34.01 -18.72
C GLU A 306 -6.94 32.91 -17.65
N ALA A 307 -8.01 32.12 -17.75
CA ALA A 307 -8.17 30.88 -17.01
C ALA A 307 -7.10 29.87 -17.45
N ARG A 308 -5.89 29.99 -16.92
CA ARG A 308 -4.87 28.96 -17.06
C ARG A 308 -5.12 27.91 -16.00
N ALA A 309 -5.59 26.74 -16.46
CA ALA A 309 -5.63 25.53 -15.63
C ALA A 309 -4.30 25.37 -14.89
N SER A 310 -4.36 25.04 -13.60
CA SER A 310 -3.14 24.85 -12.79
C SER A 310 -2.25 23.78 -13.43
N ARG A 311 -0.97 23.71 -13.04
CA ARG A 311 -0.08 22.67 -13.58
C ARG A 311 -0.65 21.28 -13.26
N GLU A 312 -1.21 21.13 -12.07
CA GLU A 312 -1.84 19.94 -11.52
C GLU A 312 -3.11 19.60 -12.32
N GLU A 313 -3.96 20.60 -12.61
CA GLU A 313 -5.15 20.41 -13.44
C GLU A 313 -4.81 20.07 -14.90
N ARG A 314 -3.75 20.67 -15.47
CA ARG A 314 -3.26 20.32 -16.81
C ARG A 314 -2.71 18.90 -16.86
N ILE A 315 -2.00 18.46 -15.83
CA ILE A 315 -1.53 17.07 -15.69
C ILE A 315 -2.75 16.13 -15.55
N ALA A 316 -3.69 16.44 -14.66
CA ALA A 316 -4.90 15.66 -14.46
C ALA A 316 -5.76 15.57 -15.75
N ARG A 317 -5.87 16.65 -16.54
CA ARG A 317 -6.57 16.64 -17.84
C ARG A 317 -5.84 15.81 -18.90
N ARG A 318 -4.50 15.80 -18.92
CA ARG A 318 -3.73 14.91 -19.81
C ARG A 318 -3.91 13.45 -19.42
N LEU A 319 -3.88 13.15 -18.11
CA LEU A 319 -4.11 11.80 -17.57
C LEU A 319 -5.55 11.33 -17.86
N ARG A 320 -6.55 12.20 -17.67
CA ARG A 320 -7.97 11.94 -18.00
C ARG A 320 -8.21 11.68 -19.49
N ASN A 321 -7.37 12.20 -20.38
CA ASN A 321 -7.51 12.01 -21.82
C ASN A 321 -6.66 10.83 -22.34
N ARG A 322 -5.72 10.29 -21.54
CA ARG A 322 -5.02 9.02 -21.83
C ARG A 322 -5.83 7.79 -21.42
N TRP A 323 -6.56 7.88 -20.31
CA TRP A 323 -7.40 6.79 -19.81
C TRP A 323 -8.45 6.28 -20.84
N PRO A 324 -9.12 7.15 -21.63
CA PRO A 324 -9.97 6.71 -22.73
C PRO A 324 -9.18 6.23 -23.94
N ALA A 325 -7.94 6.67 -24.17
CA ALA A 325 -7.15 6.22 -25.31
C ALA A 325 -6.66 4.78 -25.13
N GLU A 326 -6.28 4.39 -23.91
CA GLU A 326 -5.93 3.01 -23.57
C GLU A 326 -7.18 2.11 -23.54
N LEU A 327 -8.31 2.58 -22.98
CA LEU A 327 -9.59 1.86 -23.06
C LEU A 327 -10.17 1.78 -24.48
N HIS A 328 -9.99 2.81 -25.31
CA HIS A 328 -10.46 2.83 -26.71
C HIS A 328 -9.54 2.03 -27.63
N ALA A 329 -8.23 1.96 -27.37
CA ALA A 329 -7.32 1.04 -28.04
C ALA A 329 -7.68 -0.42 -27.69
N VAL A 330 -7.97 -0.71 -26.42
CA VAL A 330 -8.44 -2.03 -25.96
C VAL A 330 -9.83 -2.37 -26.52
N SER A 331 -10.75 -1.40 -26.62
CA SER A 331 -12.06 -1.58 -27.26
C SER A 331 -11.98 -1.77 -28.78
N GLN A 332 -10.97 -1.22 -29.46
CA GLN A 332 -10.73 -1.43 -30.89
C GLN A 332 -10.07 -2.78 -31.14
N TRP A 333 -9.15 -3.23 -30.27
CA TRP A 333 -8.56 -4.58 -30.34
C TRP A 333 -9.56 -5.70 -30.08
N GLY A 334 -10.52 -5.51 -29.16
CA GLY A 334 -11.62 -6.46 -28.97
C GLY A 334 -12.58 -6.59 -30.17
N ARG A 335 -12.53 -5.65 -31.14
CA ARG A 335 -13.28 -5.75 -32.40
C ARG A 335 -12.46 -6.38 -33.53
N MET A 336 -11.14 -6.17 -33.55
CA MET A 336 -10.27 -6.78 -34.56
C MET A 336 -10.10 -8.29 -34.37
N GLY A 337 -10.35 -8.84 -33.19
CA GLY A 337 -10.29 -10.30 -32.93
C GLY A 337 -11.59 -11.07 -33.21
N LEU A 338 -12.65 -10.42 -33.72
CA LEU A 338 -13.93 -11.06 -34.03
C LEU A 338 -14.29 -11.02 -35.52
N GLU A 339 -13.49 -10.35 -36.36
CA GLU A 339 -13.75 -10.26 -37.80
C GLU A 339 -13.09 -11.40 -38.61
N ASP A 340 -12.22 -12.22 -37.99
CA ASP A 340 -11.51 -13.32 -38.66
C ASP A 340 -12.20 -14.71 -38.52
N GLU A 341 -13.31 -14.82 -37.77
CA GLU A 341 -14.01 -16.12 -37.56
C GLU A 341 -15.31 -16.29 -38.40
N GLU A 342 -15.70 -15.33 -39.24
CA GLU A 342 -16.91 -15.44 -40.09
C GLU A 342 -16.64 -15.77 -41.58
N GLU A 343 -15.40 -16.04 -41.99
CA GLU A 343 -15.06 -16.36 -43.39
C GLU A 343 -14.53 -17.80 -43.61
N GLU A 344 -14.89 -18.77 -42.77
CA GLU A 344 -14.69 -20.20 -43.06
C GLU A 344 -16.03 -20.90 -43.30
N GLY A 345 -16.53 -20.78 -44.53
CA GLY A 345 -17.82 -21.35 -44.88
C GLY A 345 -18.07 -21.64 -46.35
N MET A 346 -17.05 -21.70 -47.22
CA MET A 346 -17.17 -22.21 -48.59
C MET A 346 -15.80 -22.65 -49.13
N ASP A 347 -15.50 -23.96 -49.16
CA ASP A 347 -15.27 -24.69 -50.42
C ASP A 347 -15.02 -26.18 -50.13
N GLU A 348 -15.91 -27.05 -50.64
CA GLU A 348 -15.65 -28.49 -50.75
C GLU A 348 -14.88 -28.70 -52.06
N GLY A 349 -13.57 -28.96 -51.95
CA GLY A 349 -12.71 -29.31 -53.08
C GLY A 349 -11.93 -30.59 -52.83
N GLU A 350 -12.39 -31.69 -53.42
CA GLU A 350 -11.67 -32.96 -53.55
C GLU A 350 -10.26 -32.73 -54.16
N GLY A 351 -9.24 -33.34 -53.57
CA GLY A 351 -7.86 -33.27 -54.08
C GLY A 351 -6.95 -34.25 -53.37
N ASP A 352 -6.98 -35.48 -53.85
CA ASP A 352 -5.97 -36.53 -53.67
C ASP A 352 -4.59 -36.00 -54.13
N GLU A 353 -3.52 -36.17 -53.34
CA GLU A 353 -2.22 -36.65 -53.82
C GLU A 353 -1.14 -36.67 -52.71
N THR A 354 -0.37 -37.74 -52.79
CA THR A 354 0.81 -38.17 -52.04
C THR A 354 1.97 -37.17 -52.04
N GLY A 355 2.71 -37.12 -50.93
CA GLY A 355 4.03 -36.48 -50.89
C GLY A 355 4.78 -36.75 -49.60
N GLU A 356 5.58 -37.82 -49.59
CA GLU A 356 6.67 -38.03 -48.64
C GLU A 356 7.72 -36.92 -48.82
N GLY A 357 8.20 -36.36 -47.72
CA GLY A 357 9.25 -35.34 -47.69
C GLY A 357 9.92 -35.32 -46.33
N GLU A 358 10.96 -36.12 -46.20
CA GLU A 358 12.00 -36.01 -45.17
C GLU A 358 12.78 -34.70 -45.41
N GLU A 359 12.90 -33.83 -44.41
CA GLU A 359 13.97 -32.82 -44.38
C GLU A 359 14.55 -32.72 -42.97
N GLU A 360 15.80 -33.18 -42.90
CA GLU A 360 16.82 -32.92 -41.89
C GLU A 360 17.23 -31.43 -41.96
N SER A 361 17.43 -30.77 -40.81
CA SER A 361 18.35 -29.64 -40.61
C SER A 361 18.16 -29.09 -39.20
N GLU A 362 19.12 -28.58 -38.45
CA GLU A 362 20.58 -28.53 -38.51
C GLU A 362 20.94 -28.11 -37.08
N GLU A 363 21.88 -28.82 -36.45
CA GLU A 363 22.43 -28.47 -35.16
C GLU A 363 23.44 -27.31 -35.37
N GLU A 364 23.09 -26.08 -34.97
CA GLU A 364 24.06 -24.99 -34.84
C GLU A 364 24.54 -24.91 -33.39
N GLU A 365 25.72 -25.50 -33.14
CA GLU A 365 26.54 -25.23 -31.97
C GLU A 365 27.15 -23.82 -32.10
N MET A 366 26.71 -22.87 -31.27
CA MET A 366 27.43 -21.61 -31.04
C MET A 366 28.36 -21.78 -29.83
N GLU A 367 29.62 -22.06 -30.11
CA GLU A 367 30.73 -21.68 -29.23
C GLU A 367 30.87 -20.15 -29.30
N MET A 368 30.77 -19.48 -28.15
CA MET A 368 31.22 -18.08 -28.01
C MET A 368 32.28 -18.01 -26.92
N ASP A 369 33.36 -17.36 -27.33
CA ASP A 369 34.68 -17.34 -26.74
C ASP A 369 34.74 -16.62 -25.39
N ASP A 370 35.64 -17.13 -24.55
CA ASP A 370 36.16 -16.50 -23.35
C ASP A 370 37.01 -15.27 -23.74
N ASP A 371 36.52 -14.06 -23.44
CA ASP A 371 37.35 -12.86 -23.40
C ASP A 371 37.72 -12.56 -21.93
N GLU A 372 38.93 -13.00 -21.59
CA GLU A 372 39.71 -12.55 -20.44
C GLU A 372 40.18 -11.11 -20.70
N ASP A 373 39.58 -10.11 -20.05
CA ASP A 373 40.18 -8.79 -19.90
C ASP A 373 40.66 -8.61 -18.45
N GLU A 374 41.92 -8.95 -18.26
CA GLU A 374 42.80 -8.43 -17.21
C GLU A 374 42.99 -6.92 -17.42
N ASP A 375 42.54 -6.09 -16.48
CA ASP A 375 43.11 -4.75 -16.31
C ASP A 375 43.52 -4.58 -14.85
N GLU A 376 44.80 -4.88 -14.63
CA GLU A 376 45.63 -4.32 -13.59
C GLU A 376 45.65 -2.79 -13.76
N ASP A 377 45.31 -2.03 -12.71
CA ASP A 377 45.87 -0.69 -12.57
C ASP A 377 46.29 -0.48 -11.12
N GLU A 378 47.61 -0.43 -11.01
CA GLU A 378 48.45 -0.13 -9.87
C GLU A 378 48.30 1.34 -9.39
N GLU A 379 48.63 1.49 -8.11
CA GLU A 379 49.43 2.57 -7.53
C GLU A 379 48.84 3.97 -7.21
N ASP A 380 49.15 4.33 -5.96
CA ASP A 380 49.62 5.62 -5.44
C ASP A 380 48.69 6.85 -5.46
N ASP A 381 48.38 7.39 -4.28
CA ASP A 381 49.27 8.38 -3.63
C ASP A 381 48.68 8.93 -2.30
N SER A 382 49.57 9.05 -1.29
CA SER A 382 49.60 10.03 -0.18
C SER A 382 48.63 9.96 1.01
#